data_AF-A0A971X2Z0-F1
#
_entry.id   AF-A0A971X2Z0-F1
#
_cell.length_a   1.000
_cell.length_b   1.000
_cell.length_c   1.000
_cell.angle_alpha   90.00
_cell.angle_beta   90.00
_cell.angle_gamma   90.00
#
_symmetry.space_group_name_H-M   'P 1'
#
loop_
_entity.id
_entity.type
_entity.pdbx_description
1 polymer ?
#
loop_
_entity_poly.entity_id
_entity_poly.type
_entity_poly.pdbx_seq_one_letter_code
_entity_poly.pdbx_strand_id
1 'polypeptide(L)'
;MNHATSNTTALQLDEAAIRRAAESSHLGEGAVTPGIQPYAGEICKLLNDALATEWVCVLRYKRHYFTASGLTSTPVAEEFLVHANEEMAHADRLAERIVQLGGQPLLDPAELHARSHAEYDDSLDLNCMIRANLVAERVAVEVYRQMIQVIGDKDPTTTRLLQEILADEEEHADELSDWLDHA
;
A
#
# COMPACT_ATOMS: atom_id res chain seq x y z
N MET A 1 23.39 43.06 -22.25
CA MET A 1 23.87 42.21 -21.14
C MET A 1 22.78 42.21 -20.09
N ASN A 2 21.92 41.19 -20.09
CA ASN A 2 20.85 41.04 -19.10
C ASN A 2 21.33 40.10 -18.01
N HIS A 3 21.54 40.61 -16.81
CA HIS A 3 21.76 39.81 -15.62
C HIS A 3 20.42 39.19 -15.19
N ALA A 4 20.28 37.89 -15.43
CA ALA A 4 19.27 37.08 -14.75
C ALA A 4 19.68 36.97 -13.28
N THR A 5 18.89 37.60 -12.40
CA THR A 5 18.98 37.42 -10.96
C THR A 5 18.55 36.00 -10.62
N SER A 6 19.52 35.17 -10.23
CA SER A 6 19.32 33.89 -9.55
C SER A 6 18.51 34.14 -8.28
N ASN A 7 17.23 33.78 -8.32
CA ASN A 7 16.37 33.78 -7.14
C ASN A 7 16.73 32.54 -6.32
N THR A 8 17.73 32.67 -5.45
CA THR A 8 18.07 31.64 -4.48
C THR A 8 16.94 31.61 -3.47
N THR A 9 15.98 30.68 -3.61
CA THR A 9 14.91 30.49 -2.65
C THR A 9 15.55 30.09 -1.32
N ALA A 10 15.58 31.02 -0.36
CA ALA A 10 16.08 30.74 0.97
C ALA A 10 15.22 29.65 1.63
N LEU A 11 15.85 28.73 2.38
CA LEU A 11 15.17 27.72 3.18
C LEU A 11 14.37 28.41 4.30
N GLN A 12 13.16 28.85 3.99
CA GLN A 12 12.25 29.56 4.89
C GLN A 12 10.93 28.80 5.01
N LEU A 13 10.38 28.75 6.22
CA LEU A 13 9.09 28.13 6.49
C LEU A 13 7.94 29.08 6.10
N ASP A 14 6.80 28.51 5.72
CA ASP A 14 5.56 29.28 5.57
C ASP A 14 4.96 29.56 6.95
N GLU A 15 5.43 30.65 7.56
CA GLU A 15 4.95 31.17 8.85
C GLU A 15 3.43 31.45 8.85
N ALA A 16 2.83 31.75 7.69
CA ALA A 16 1.40 31.98 7.60
C ALA A 16 0.62 30.66 7.67
N ALA A 17 1.11 29.60 7.01
CA ALA A 17 0.53 28.25 7.15
C ALA A 17 0.63 27.73 8.58
N ILE A 18 1.76 27.96 9.27
CA ILE A 18 1.95 27.58 10.67
C ILE A 18 0.90 28.26 11.57
N ARG A 19 0.66 29.57 11.37
CA ARG A 19 -0.38 30.28 12.12
C ARG A 19 -1.79 29.75 11.85
N ARG A 20 -2.11 29.42 10.59
CA ARG A 20 -3.40 28.79 10.25
C ARG A 20 -3.57 27.44 10.92
N ALA A 21 -2.51 26.62 10.98
CA ALA A 21 -2.55 25.33 11.67
C ALA A 21 -2.79 25.45 13.20
N ALA A 22 -2.52 26.61 13.79
CA ALA A 22 -2.77 26.86 15.21
C ALA A 22 -4.23 27.32 15.51
N GLU A 23 -5.07 27.50 14.49
CA GLU A 23 -6.44 27.96 14.67
C GLU A 23 -7.31 26.90 15.36
N SER A 24 -7.95 27.28 16.48
CA SER A 24 -8.70 26.35 17.34
C SER A 24 -9.97 25.79 16.70
N SER A 25 -10.44 26.35 15.58
CA SER A 25 -11.62 25.86 14.86
C SER A 25 -11.42 24.49 14.21
N HIS A 26 -10.17 24.05 14.02
CA HIS A 26 -9.82 22.83 13.28
C HIS A 26 -9.18 21.74 14.15
N LEU A 27 -9.26 21.84 15.49
CA LEU A 27 -8.63 20.85 16.39
C LEU A 27 -9.16 19.42 16.19
N GLY A 28 -10.39 19.26 15.69
CA GLY A 28 -10.98 17.96 15.38
C GLY A 28 -10.35 17.25 14.17
N GLU A 29 -9.59 17.97 13.34
CA GLU A 29 -8.91 17.42 12.15
C GLU A 29 -7.55 16.76 12.52
N GLY A 30 -7.14 16.84 13.78
CA GLY A 30 -5.96 16.15 14.30
C GLY A 30 -4.68 16.55 13.57
N ALA A 31 -4.00 15.58 12.96
CA ALA A 31 -2.74 15.79 12.24
C ALA A 31 -2.93 16.34 10.81
N VAL A 32 -4.17 16.47 10.33
CA VAL A 32 -4.47 17.07 9.03
C VAL A 32 -4.37 18.59 9.16
N THR A 33 -3.30 19.14 8.60
CA THR A 33 -3.06 20.59 8.58
C THR A 33 -3.42 21.18 7.21
N PRO A 34 -3.54 22.52 7.08
CA PRO A 34 -3.85 23.16 5.80
C PRO A 34 -2.89 22.81 4.65
N GLY A 35 -1.66 22.36 4.94
CA GLY A 35 -0.70 21.93 3.92
C GLY A 35 -1.08 20.62 3.22
N ILE A 36 -1.65 19.66 3.95
CA ILE A 36 -2.04 18.35 3.43
C ILE A 36 -3.52 18.30 3.01
N GLN A 37 -4.35 19.16 3.59
CA GLN A 37 -5.80 19.21 3.36
C GLN A 37 -6.23 19.19 1.87
N PRO A 38 -5.54 19.86 0.93
CA PRO A 38 -5.89 19.77 -0.50
C PRO A 38 -5.77 18.37 -1.09
N TYR A 39 -4.93 17.50 -0.52
CA TYR A 39 -4.60 16.18 -1.06
C TYR A 39 -5.13 15.03 -0.21
N ALA A 40 -5.42 15.25 1.08
CA ALA A 40 -5.81 14.19 2.03
C ALA A 40 -6.93 13.29 1.49
N GLY A 41 -7.99 13.88 0.93
CA GLY A 41 -9.11 13.13 0.36
C GLY A 41 -8.76 12.30 -0.88
N GLU A 42 -7.84 12.77 -1.72
CA GLU A 42 -7.38 12.03 -2.90
C GLU A 42 -6.43 10.90 -2.50
N ILE A 43 -5.54 11.16 -1.54
CA ILE A 43 -4.64 10.15 -0.97
C ILE A 43 -5.47 9.05 -0.30
N CYS A 44 -6.50 9.38 0.47
CA CYS A 44 -7.41 8.39 1.06
C CYS A 44 -8.09 7.49 0.03
N LYS A 45 -8.35 7.96 -1.20
CA LYS A 45 -8.92 7.11 -2.26
C LYS A 45 -7.89 6.10 -2.74
N LEU A 46 -6.67 6.56 -3.04
CA LEU A 46 -5.57 5.68 -3.45
C LEU A 46 -5.25 4.63 -2.39
N LEU A 47 -5.18 5.05 -1.12
CA LEU A 47 -4.95 4.13 0.00
C LEU A 47 -6.08 3.13 0.19
N ASN A 48 -7.33 3.49 -0.10
CA ASN A 48 -8.45 2.55 -0.03
C ASN A 48 -8.42 1.50 -1.15
N ASP A 49 -7.96 1.87 -2.34
CA ASP A 49 -7.80 0.91 -3.44
C ASP A 49 -6.60 -0.04 -3.16
N ALA A 50 -5.52 0.46 -2.56
CA ALA A 50 -4.44 -0.38 -2.03
C ALA A 50 -4.91 -1.29 -0.89
N LEU A 51 -5.64 -0.75 0.11
CA LEU A 51 -6.22 -1.53 1.21
C LEU A 51 -7.13 -2.66 0.70
N ALA A 52 -7.94 -2.40 -0.32
CA ALA A 52 -8.76 -3.42 -0.96
C ALA A 52 -7.92 -4.54 -1.59
N THR A 53 -6.79 -4.15 -2.21
CA THR A 53 -5.83 -5.07 -2.81
C THR A 53 -5.21 -5.97 -1.74
N GLU A 54 -4.70 -5.40 -0.65
CA GLU A 54 -4.13 -6.14 0.48
C GLU A 54 -5.10 -7.18 1.04
N TRP A 55 -6.36 -6.79 1.29
CA TRP A 55 -7.34 -7.74 1.80
C TRP A 55 -7.67 -8.88 0.83
N VAL A 56 -7.68 -8.61 -0.48
CA VAL A 56 -7.82 -9.68 -1.50
C VAL A 56 -6.60 -10.60 -1.48
N CYS A 57 -5.38 -10.05 -1.34
CA CYS A 57 -4.15 -10.82 -1.19
C CYS A 57 -4.17 -11.70 0.07
N VAL A 58 -4.53 -11.16 1.24
CA VAL A 58 -4.72 -11.93 2.49
C VAL A 58 -5.64 -13.13 2.26
N LEU A 59 -6.81 -12.91 1.67
CA LEU A 59 -7.79 -13.97 1.44
C LEU A 59 -7.30 -15.02 0.44
N ARG A 60 -6.57 -14.60 -0.60
CA ARG A 60 -5.97 -15.49 -1.61
C ARG A 60 -4.87 -16.35 -0.99
N TYR A 61 -3.92 -15.74 -0.27
CA TYR A 61 -2.86 -16.47 0.41
C TYR A 61 -3.40 -17.44 1.47
N LYS A 62 -4.35 -17.01 2.31
CA LYS A 62 -4.99 -17.93 3.29
C LYS A 62 -5.65 -19.12 2.59
N ARG A 63 -6.33 -18.89 1.47
CA ARG A 63 -6.90 -20.00 0.68
C ARG A 63 -5.80 -20.94 0.22
N HIS A 64 -4.78 -20.42 -0.47
CA HIS A 64 -3.68 -21.23 -0.99
C HIS A 64 -2.97 -22.00 0.13
N TYR A 65 -2.73 -21.39 1.29
CA TYR A 65 -2.21 -22.07 2.47
C TYR A 65 -3.09 -23.27 2.88
N PHE A 66 -4.40 -23.08 3.01
CA PHE A 66 -5.30 -24.15 3.45
C PHE A 66 -5.52 -25.24 2.40
N THR A 67 -5.37 -24.94 1.12
CA THR A 67 -5.65 -25.87 0.02
C THR A 67 -4.40 -26.46 -0.63
N ALA A 68 -3.21 -25.94 -0.33
CA ALA A 68 -1.94 -26.53 -0.75
C ALA A 68 -1.82 -27.95 -0.19
N SER A 69 -1.57 -28.91 -1.07
CA SER A 69 -1.51 -30.33 -0.71
C SER A 69 -0.40 -31.06 -1.47
N GLY A 70 0.11 -32.14 -0.85
CA GLY A 70 1.25 -32.90 -1.37
C GLY A 70 2.43 -32.88 -0.40
N LEU A 71 3.32 -33.88 -0.50
CA LEU A 71 4.46 -34.01 0.42
C LEU A 71 5.49 -32.87 0.26
N THR A 72 5.56 -32.29 -0.94
CA THR A 72 6.47 -31.20 -1.29
C THR A 72 5.85 -29.81 -1.06
N SER A 73 4.56 -29.71 -0.72
CA SER A 73 3.86 -28.43 -0.61
C SER A 73 4.01 -27.76 0.75
N THR A 74 4.48 -28.48 1.78
CA THR A 74 4.53 -27.94 3.15
C THR A 74 5.32 -26.65 3.28
N PRO A 75 6.56 -26.52 2.73
CA PRO A 75 7.31 -25.27 2.83
C PRO A 75 6.62 -24.10 2.13
N VAL A 76 6.10 -24.33 0.91
CA VAL A 76 5.38 -23.30 0.13
C VAL A 76 4.10 -22.86 0.84
N ALA A 77 3.38 -23.81 1.44
CA ALA A 77 2.18 -23.49 2.20
C ALA A 77 2.51 -22.64 3.44
N GLU A 78 3.57 -23.00 4.18
CA GLU A 78 4.04 -22.19 5.32
C GLU A 78 4.39 -20.77 4.89
N GLU A 79 5.06 -20.59 3.75
CA GLU A 79 5.36 -19.28 3.18
C GLU A 79 4.10 -18.50 2.80
N PHE A 80 3.11 -19.15 2.18
CA PHE A 80 1.81 -18.51 1.93
C PHE A 80 1.14 -18.02 3.21
N LEU A 81 1.33 -18.70 4.34
CA LEU A 81 0.80 -18.23 5.61
C LEU A 81 1.57 -17.03 6.16
N VAL A 82 2.89 -16.98 5.95
CA VAL A 82 3.76 -15.85 6.32
C VAL A 82 3.31 -14.61 5.56
N HIS A 83 3.31 -14.67 4.22
CA HIS A 83 2.84 -13.57 3.37
C HIS A 83 1.42 -13.14 3.75
N ALA A 84 0.49 -14.09 3.96
CA ALA A 84 -0.88 -13.73 4.38
C ALA A 84 -0.95 -12.86 5.65
N ASN A 85 0.02 -12.97 6.56
CA ASN A 85 0.07 -12.17 7.78
C ASN A 85 0.76 -10.82 7.53
N GLU A 86 1.74 -10.76 6.64
CA GLU A 86 2.40 -9.52 6.19
C GLU A 86 1.42 -8.63 5.41
N GLU A 87 0.66 -9.19 4.47
CA GLU A 87 -0.40 -8.48 3.74
C GLU A 87 -1.46 -7.92 4.70
N MET A 88 -1.78 -8.67 5.78
CA MET A 88 -2.69 -8.19 6.81
C MET A 88 -2.09 -7.02 7.59
N ALA A 89 -0.77 -7.06 7.87
CA ALA A 89 -0.07 -5.96 8.50
C ALA A 89 0.01 -4.72 7.58
N HIS A 90 0.15 -4.91 6.26
CA HIS A 90 0.06 -3.84 5.26
C HIS A 90 -1.33 -3.19 5.30
N ALA A 91 -2.39 -4.01 5.24
CA ALA A 91 -3.77 -3.56 5.32
C ALA A 91 -4.04 -2.74 6.60
N ASP A 92 -3.57 -3.21 7.75
CA ASP A 92 -3.75 -2.50 9.03
C ASP A 92 -3.07 -1.12 9.02
N ARG A 93 -1.83 -1.03 8.51
CA ARG A 93 -1.08 0.24 8.41
C ARG A 93 -1.76 1.21 7.43
N LEU A 94 -2.27 0.72 6.31
CA LEU A 94 -3.02 1.53 5.34
C LEU A 94 -4.32 2.06 5.96
N ALA A 95 -5.07 1.21 6.66
CA ALA A 95 -6.31 1.59 7.34
C ALA A 95 -6.06 2.65 8.42
N GLU A 96 -5.01 2.48 9.23
CA GLU A 96 -4.61 3.49 10.21
C GLU A 96 -4.27 4.82 9.52
N ARG A 97 -3.51 4.77 8.42
CA ARG A 97 -3.14 5.99 7.69
C ARG A 97 -4.35 6.72 7.09
N ILE A 98 -5.33 5.98 6.58
CA ILE A 98 -6.58 6.54 6.07
C ILE A 98 -7.32 7.31 7.19
N VAL A 99 -7.42 6.73 8.38
CA VAL A 99 -8.06 7.38 9.54
C VAL A 99 -7.28 8.62 9.97
N GLN A 100 -5.95 8.57 10.01
CA GLN A 100 -5.10 9.73 10.32
C GLN A 100 -5.30 10.90 9.34
N LEU A 101 -5.64 10.60 8.08
CA LEU A 101 -5.96 11.60 7.04
C LEU A 101 -7.43 12.05 7.07
N GLY A 102 -8.22 11.63 8.06
CA GLY A 102 -9.63 11.96 8.20
C GLY A 102 -10.57 11.17 7.28
N GLY A 103 -10.05 10.13 6.62
CA GLY A 103 -10.83 9.22 5.78
C GLY A 103 -11.53 8.12 6.58
N GLN A 104 -12.21 7.23 5.85
CA GLN A 104 -12.78 5.99 6.40
C GLN A 104 -12.18 4.80 5.62
N PRO A 105 -11.64 3.78 6.31
CA PRO A 105 -11.07 2.61 5.66
C PRO A 105 -12.16 1.71 5.08
N LEU A 106 -11.95 1.24 3.86
CA LEU A 106 -12.84 0.34 3.15
C LEU A 106 -12.61 -1.10 3.62
N LEU A 107 -13.54 -1.61 4.42
CA LEU A 107 -13.52 -2.98 4.93
C LEU A 107 -14.80 -3.76 4.59
N ASP A 108 -15.71 -3.20 3.79
CA ASP A 108 -16.89 -3.92 3.32
C ASP A 108 -16.48 -4.99 2.31
N PRO A 109 -16.65 -6.30 2.62
CA PRO A 109 -16.27 -7.38 1.72
C PRO A 109 -16.91 -7.28 0.32
N ALA A 110 -18.08 -6.66 0.20
CA ALA A 110 -18.77 -6.49 -1.07
C ALA A 110 -18.05 -5.52 -2.02
N GLU A 111 -17.22 -4.62 -1.49
CA GLU A 111 -16.52 -3.60 -2.27
C GLU A 111 -15.06 -3.94 -2.55
N LEU A 112 -14.44 -4.84 -1.75
CA LEU A 112 -13.01 -5.15 -1.86
C LEU A 112 -12.61 -5.60 -3.28
N HIS A 113 -13.30 -6.59 -3.84
CA HIS A 113 -12.98 -7.09 -5.17
C HIS A 113 -13.17 -6.04 -6.27
N ALA A 114 -14.14 -5.13 -6.12
CA ALA A 114 -14.40 -4.11 -7.14
C ALA A 114 -13.32 -3.01 -7.19
N ARG A 115 -12.53 -2.88 -6.12
CA ARG A 115 -11.50 -1.85 -5.97
C ARG A 115 -10.08 -2.39 -5.94
N SER A 116 -9.90 -3.68 -5.67
CA SER A 116 -8.60 -4.35 -5.72
C SER A 116 -7.99 -4.26 -7.12
N HIS A 117 -6.68 -4.07 -7.18
CA HIS A 117 -5.90 -4.21 -8.42
C HIS A 117 -5.45 -5.67 -8.66
N ALA A 118 -5.48 -6.50 -7.62
CA ALA A 118 -5.17 -7.92 -7.71
C ALA A 118 -6.44 -8.77 -7.80
N GLU A 119 -6.37 -9.86 -8.54
CA GLU A 119 -7.46 -10.82 -8.65
C GLU A 119 -7.45 -11.79 -7.46
N TYR A 120 -8.62 -12.30 -7.12
CA TYR A 120 -8.72 -13.50 -6.28
C TYR A 120 -8.31 -14.72 -7.12
N ASP A 121 -7.69 -15.72 -6.48
CA ASP A 121 -7.39 -16.99 -7.14
C ASP A 121 -7.83 -18.16 -6.27
N ASP A 122 -8.25 -19.21 -6.94
CA ASP A 122 -9.00 -20.30 -6.37
C ASP A 122 -8.42 -21.68 -6.74
N SER A 123 -7.23 -21.65 -7.37
CA SER A 123 -6.49 -22.80 -7.90
C SER A 123 -6.19 -23.85 -6.83
N LEU A 124 -6.09 -25.11 -7.28
CA LEU A 124 -5.69 -26.25 -6.45
C LEU A 124 -4.31 -26.82 -6.82
N ASP A 125 -3.79 -26.45 -7.98
CA ASP A 125 -2.43 -26.84 -8.40
C ASP A 125 -1.39 -25.87 -7.80
N LEU A 126 -0.34 -26.41 -7.19
CA LEU A 126 0.65 -25.63 -6.46
C LEU A 126 1.39 -24.63 -7.37
N ASN A 127 1.71 -25.03 -8.61
CA ASN A 127 2.36 -24.14 -9.57
C ASN A 127 1.44 -23.00 -10.01
N CYS A 128 0.15 -23.28 -10.18
CA CYS A 128 -0.85 -22.24 -10.42
C CYS A 128 -0.96 -21.27 -9.23
N MET A 129 -0.96 -21.76 -7.98
CA MET A 129 -1.00 -20.92 -6.78
C MET A 129 0.19 -19.96 -6.71
N ILE A 130 1.42 -20.49 -6.87
CA ILE A 130 2.65 -19.69 -6.85
C ILE A 130 2.60 -18.63 -7.96
N ARG A 131 2.21 -19.01 -9.17
CA ARG A 131 2.08 -18.09 -10.30
C ARG A 131 1.05 -16.99 -10.03
N ALA A 132 -0.11 -17.33 -9.48
CA ALA A 132 -1.16 -16.37 -9.19
C ALA A 132 -0.72 -15.35 -8.14
N ASN A 133 -0.07 -15.81 -7.07
CA ASN A 133 0.52 -14.92 -6.06
C ASN A 133 1.63 -14.04 -6.66
N LEU A 134 2.57 -14.60 -7.43
CA LEU A 134 3.63 -13.81 -8.05
C LEU A 134 3.10 -12.73 -9.00
N VAL A 135 2.04 -13.03 -9.75
CA VAL A 135 1.38 -12.02 -10.61
C VAL A 135 0.79 -10.91 -9.75
N ALA A 136 0.15 -11.24 -8.64
CA ALA A 136 -0.42 -10.24 -7.74
C ALA A 136 0.66 -9.37 -7.08
N GLU A 137 1.78 -9.94 -6.61
CA GLU A 137 2.87 -9.15 -6.03
C GLU A 137 3.47 -8.18 -7.03
N ARG A 138 3.65 -8.61 -8.28
CA ARG A 138 4.13 -7.71 -9.34
C ARG A 138 3.16 -6.57 -9.65
N VAL A 139 1.86 -6.81 -9.49
CA VAL A 139 0.85 -5.74 -9.60
C VAL A 139 0.95 -4.80 -8.40
N ALA A 140 1.07 -5.32 -7.17
CA ALA A 140 1.23 -4.52 -5.96
C ALA A 140 2.50 -3.64 -6.03
N VAL A 141 3.65 -4.21 -6.41
CA VAL A 141 4.91 -3.49 -6.66
C VAL A 141 4.70 -2.30 -7.61
N GLU A 142 4.05 -2.52 -8.75
CA GLU A 142 3.81 -1.43 -9.71
C GLU A 142 2.86 -0.36 -9.15
N VAL A 143 1.78 -0.77 -8.47
CA VAL A 143 0.83 0.15 -7.82
C VAL A 143 1.53 1.01 -6.79
N TYR A 144 2.32 0.42 -5.88
CA TYR A 144 3.04 1.15 -4.85
C TYR A 144 4.07 2.11 -5.43
N ARG A 145 4.84 1.68 -6.45
CA ARG A 145 5.78 2.57 -7.17
C ARG A 145 5.07 3.79 -7.76
N GLN A 146 3.91 3.60 -8.39
CA GLN A 146 3.13 4.71 -8.93
C GLN A 146 2.57 5.60 -7.82
N MET A 147 2.02 5.03 -6.75
CA MET A 147 1.50 5.79 -5.60
C MET A 147 2.58 6.66 -4.96
N ILE A 148 3.78 6.12 -4.76
CA ILE A 148 4.95 6.85 -4.24
C ILE A 148 5.27 8.06 -5.14
N GLN A 149 5.25 7.89 -6.47
CA GLN A 149 5.53 8.98 -7.40
C GLN A 149 4.44 10.07 -7.41
N VAL A 150 3.17 9.67 -7.43
CA VAL A 150 2.06 10.64 -7.51
C VAL A 150 1.83 11.37 -6.20
N ILE A 151 2.07 10.74 -5.05
CA ILE A 151 1.99 11.39 -3.74
C ILE A 151 3.25 12.24 -3.52
N GLY A 152 4.43 11.62 -3.57
CA GLY A 152 5.73 12.29 -3.42
C GLY A 152 5.80 13.17 -2.18
N ASP A 153 6.25 14.41 -2.35
CA ASP A 153 6.45 15.36 -1.26
C ASP A 153 5.14 15.98 -0.71
N LYS A 154 3.99 15.64 -1.29
CA LYS A 154 2.68 16.14 -0.82
C LYS A 154 2.34 15.57 0.56
N ASP A 155 2.74 14.33 0.80
CA ASP A 155 2.58 13.64 2.08
C ASP A 155 3.76 12.71 2.37
N PRO A 156 4.85 13.24 2.96
CA PRO A 156 6.05 12.45 3.23
C PRO A 156 5.80 11.23 4.13
N THR A 157 4.82 11.31 5.03
CA THR A 157 4.50 10.19 5.94
C THR A 157 3.84 9.06 5.18
N THR A 158 2.88 9.36 4.29
CA THR A 158 2.29 8.33 3.42
C THR A 158 3.32 7.78 2.45
N THR A 159 4.15 8.64 1.83
CA THR A 159 5.20 8.18 0.91
C THR A 159 6.17 7.19 1.58
N ARG A 160 6.59 7.47 2.82
CA ARG A 160 7.44 6.55 3.59
C ARG A 160 6.74 5.21 3.88
N LEU A 161 5.48 5.26 4.31
CA LEU A 161 4.69 4.04 4.54
C LEU A 161 4.65 3.16 3.28
N LEU A 162 4.37 3.75 2.13
CA LEU A 162 4.28 3.01 0.87
C LEU A 162 5.64 2.48 0.40
N GLN A 163 6.74 3.17 0.71
CA GLN A 163 8.10 2.67 0.44
C GLN A 163 8.45 1.45 1.29
N GLU A 164 7.99 1.43 2.54
CA GLU A 164 8.17 0.27 3.43
C GLU A 164 7.37 -0.92 2.89
N ILE A 165 6.09 -0.75 2.57
CA ILE A 165 5.26 -1.83 1.99
C ILE A 165 5.84 -2.30 0.65
N LEU A 166 6.26 -1.38 -0.24
CA LEU A 166 6.88 -1.74 -1.52
C LEU A 166 8.10 -2.65 -1.34
N ALA A 167 8.92 -2.42 -0.30
CA ALA A 167 10.10 -3.24 -0.06
C ALA A 167 9.69 -4.68 0.30
N ASP A 168 8.65 -4.83 1.13
CA ASP A 168 8.08 -6.13 1.50
C ASP A 168 7.51 -6.83 0.24
N GLU A 169 6.77 -6.13 -0.64
CA GLU A 169 6.25 -6.74 -1.89
C GLU A 169 7.32 -7.13 -2.91
N GLU A 170 8.42 -6.37 -2.99
CA GLU A 170 9.56 -6.72 -3.84
C GLU A 170 10.24 -8.00 -3.32
N GLU A 171 10.32 -8.19 -2.00
CA GLU A 171 10.81 -9.42 -1.36
C GLU A 171 9.88 -10.61 -1.63
N HIS A 172 8.57 -10.46 -1.38
CA HIS A 172 7.56 -11.50 -1.68
C HIS A 172 7.64 -11.97 -3.15
N ALA A 173 7.76 -11.03 -4.09
CA ALA A 173 7.84 -11.33 -5.51
C ALA A 173 9.12 -12.11 -5.88
N ASP A 174 10.27 -11.74 -5.30
CA ASP A 174 11.53 -12.44 -5.53
C ASP A 174 11.48 -13.87 -4.99
N GLU A 175 10.97 -14.07 -3.77
CA GLU A 175 10.83 -15.39 -3.17
C GLU A 175 9.93 -16.31 -4.00
N LEU A 176 8.74 -15.84 -4.41
CA LEU A 176 7.83 -16.61 -5.25
C LEU A 176 8.41 -16.95 -6.62
N SER A 177 9.25 -16.06 -7.18
CA SER A 177 9.95 -16.32 -8.43
C SER A 177 10.94 -17.48 -8.28
N ASP A 178 11.70 -17.52 -7.19
CA ASP A 178 12.64 -18.60 -6.89
C ASP A 178 11.91 -19.96 -6.77
N TRP A 179 10.73 -19.98 -6.13
CA TRP A 179 9.91 -21.18 -6.05
C TRP A 179 9.41 -21.65 -7.42
N LEU A 180 9.07 -20.72 -8.32
CA LEU A 180 8.55 -21.06 -9.66
C LEU A 180 9.66 -21.59 -10.60
N ASP A 181 10.89 -21.07 -10.48
CA ASP A 181 12.04 -21.54 -11.26
C ASP A 181 12.56 -22.92 -10.81
N HIS A 182 12.15 -23.38 -9.63
CA HIS A 182 12.56 -24.64 -9.02
C HIS A 182 11.44 -25.70 -8.93
N ALA A 183 10.26 -25.42 -9.49
CA ALA A 183 9.11 -26.33 -9.53
C ALA A 183 9.01 -27.15 -10.82
#